data_AF-A0AAD7VK18-F1
#
_entry.id   AF-A0AAD7VK18-F1
#
_cell.length_a   1.000
_cell.length_b   1.000
_cell.length_c   1.000
_cell.angle_alpha   90.00
_cell.angle_beta   90.00
_cell.angle_gamma   90.00
#
_symmetry.space_group_name_H-M   'P 1'
#
loop_
_entity.id
_entity.type
_entity.pdbx_description
1 polymer ?
#
loop_
_entity_poly.entity_id
_entity_poly.type
_entity_poly.pdbx_seq_one_letter_code
_entity_poly.pdbx_strand_id
1 'polypeptide(L)'
;MPILLKDNIATKDKLNTTAGSFALLGSIVPRDAGVVARLRKAGVIILGKASLTEWSYSRMDGEPSGWSARRGQGKNPYILGNPCGSTSGSAVSLAANMATVTLGTETDFMSIR
;
A
#
# COMPACT_ATOMS: atom_id res chain seq x y z
N MET A 1 0.14 -18.55 3.45
CA MET A 1 -0.83 -17.65 2.80
C MET A 1 -0.11 -16.38 2.33
N PRO A 2 -0.16 -16.04 1.04
CA PRO A 2 0.50 -14.85 0.51
C PRO A 2 -0.34 -13.57 0.64
N ILE A 3 0.27 -12.47 1.09
CA ILE A 3 -0.40 -11.16 1.25
C ILE A 3 0.38 -10.02 0.62
N LEU A 4 -0.32 -8.92 0.32
CA LEU A 4 0.29 -7.62 -0.03
C LEU A 4 0.06 -6.60 1.09
N LEU A 5 1.03 -5.72 1.29
CA LEU A 5 0.96 -4.66 2.29
C LEU A 5 0.95 -3.30 1.62
N LYS A 6 0.13 -2.36 2.09
CA LYS A 6 0.22 -0.95 1.66
C LYS A 6 1.65 -0.41 1.92
N ASP A 7 2.17 0.39 1.01
CA ASP A 7 3.58 0.84 1.01
C ASP A 7 3.97 1.78 2.17
N ASN A 8 3.02 2.16 3.02
CA ASN A 8 3.26 2.91 4.26
C ASN A 8 3.37 1.99 5.50
N ILE A 9 3.23 0.67 5.36
CA ILE A 9 3.35 -0.30 6.46
C ILE A 9 4.80 -0.77 6.56
N ALA A 10 5.52 -0.45 7.63
CA ALA A 10 6.95 -0.77 7.76
C ALA A 10 7.27 -2.28 7.71
N THR A 11 8.24 -2.67 6.88
CA THR A 11 8.86 -4.00 6.85
C THR A 11 10.38 -3.84 6.90
N LYS A 12 11.04 -4.44 7.90
CA LYS A 12 12.50 -4.50 8.03
C LYS A 12 13.01 -5.70 7.23
N ASP A 13 12.98 -5.56 5.92
CA ASP A 13 13.48 -6.52 4.95
C ASP A 13 13.99 -5.78 3.70
N LYS A 14 14.05 -6.46 2.55
CA LYS A 14 14.47 -5.87 1.29
C LYS A 14 13.38 -5.00 0.63
N LEU A 15 12.16 -4.95 1.17
CA LEU A 15 11.07 -4.15 0.62
C LEU A 15 11.16 -2.72 1.16
N ASN A 16 11.00 -1.76 0.27
CA ASN A 16 11.00 -0.35 0.63
C ASN A 16 9.64 0.05 1.23
N THR A 17 9.65 0.94 2.22
CA THR A 17 8.42 1.54 2.79
C THR A 17 8.46 3.03 2.48
N THR A 18 7.82 3.45 1.39
CA THR A 18 8.05 4.78 0.80
C THR A 18 6.88 5.73 0.93
N ALA A 19 5.71 5.25 1.40
CA ALA A 19 4.47 6.02 1.35
C ALA A 19 4.15 6.59 -0.05
N GLY A 20 4.64 5.92 -1.11
CA GLY A 20 4.50 6.36 -2.50
C GLY A 20 5.52 7.40 -2.97
N SER A 21 6.43 7.85 -2.10
CA SER A 21 7.33 8.97 -2.38
C SER A 21 8.76 8.55 -2.71
N PHE A 22 9.38 9.21 -3.69
CA PHE A 22 10.81 9.01 -3.99
C PHE A 22 11.72 9.46 -2.86
N ALA A 23 11.28 10.38 -1.99
CA ALA A 23 12.06 10.86 -0.85
C ALA A 23 12.45 9.75 0.14
N LEU A 24 11.65 8.68 0.20
CA LEU A 24 11.87 7.54 1.08
C LEU A 24 12.42 6.30 0.35
N LEU A 25 12.75 6.43 -0.93
CA LEU A 25 13.35 5.34 -1.69
C LEU A 25 14.75 5.01 -1.13
N GLY A 26 14.97 3.75 -0.80
CA GLY A 26 16.19 3.28 -0.14
C GLY A 26 16.19 3.44 1.37
N SER A 27 15.15 4.05 1.96
CA SER A 27 15.05 4.20 3.41
C SER A 27 14.89 2.86 4.10
N ILE A 28 15.70 2.62 5.14
CA ILE A 28 15.67 1.40 5.94
C ILE A 28 14.94 1.69 7.25
N VAL A 29 13.82 1.01 7.47
CA VAL A 29 13.07 1.11 8.72
C VAL A 29 13.80 0.39 9.85
N PRO A 30 13.73 0.90 11.10
CA PRO A 30 14.44 0.29 12.24
C PRO A 30 13.86 -1.08 12.65
N ARG A 31 12.58 -1.33 12.35
CA ARG A 31 11.82 -2.54 12.71
C ARG A 31 10.60 -2.76 11.81
N ASP A 32 10.11 -4.00 11.81
CA ASP A 32 8.77 -4.31 11.30
C ASP A 32 7.69 -3.53 12.06
N ALA A 33 6.62 -3.18 11.37
CA ALA A 33 5.38 -2.77 12.02
C ALA A 33 4.87 -3.90 12.93
N GLY A 34 4.20 -3.57 14.04
CA GLY A 34 3.74 -4.57 15.01
C GLY A 34 2.85 -5.65 14.38
N VAL A 35 1.97 -5.25 13.44
CA VAL A 35 1.13 -6.18 12.66
C VAL A 35 1.96 -7.09 11.75
N VAL A 36 2.98 -6.56 11.07
CA VAL A 36 3.89 -7.32 10.21
C VAL A 36 4.65 -8.36 11.02
N ALA A 37 5.17 -7.99 12.19
CA ALA A 37 5.86 -8.91 13.08
C ALA A 37 4.96 -10.08 13.52
N ARG A 38 3.68 -9.81 13.81
CA ARG A 38 2.69 -10.85 14.15
C ARG A 38 2.37 -11.76 12.96
N LEU A 39 2.16 -11.18 11.77
CA LEU A 39 1.88 -11.93 10.55
C LEU A 39 3.04 -12.86 10.17
N ARG A 40 4.29 -12.37 10.27
CA ARG A 40 5.49 -13.20 10.05
C ARG A 40 5.58 -14.35 11.04
N LYS A 41 5.34 -14.10 12.33
CA LYS A 41 5.29 -15.16 13.36
C LYS A 41 4.22 -16.22 13.06
N ALA A 42 3.12 -15.83 12.42
CA ALA A 42 2.06 -16.75 11.98
C ALA A 42 2.37 -17.48 10.65
N GLY A 43 3.57 -17.34 10.08
CA GLY A 43 3.96 -18.01 8.84
C GLY A 43 3.37 -17.38 7.57
N VAL A 44 2.92 -16.13 7.63
CA VAL A 44 2.38 -15.41 6.47
C VAL A 44 3.52 -14.94 5.55
N ILE A 45 3.34 -15.13 4.24
CA ILE A 45 4.30 -14.74 3.21
C ILE A 45 3.92 -13.36 2.69
N ILE A 46 4.84 -12.39 2.78
CA ILE A 46 4.64 -11.04 2.25
C ILE A 46 5.16 -11.01 0.82
N LEU A 47 4.26 -10.89 -0.16
CA LEU A 47 4.62 -10.87 -1.58
C LEU A 47 5.30 -9.56 -1.99
N GLY A 48 4.94 -8.45 -1.33
CA GLY A 48 5.41 -7.14 -1.71
C GLY A 48 4.56 -6.02 -1.15
N LYS A 49 4.73 -4.84 -1.77
CA LYS A 49 4.12 -3.59 -1.35
C LYS A 49 3.17 -3.05 -2.42
N ALA A 50 1.92 -2.87 -2.05
CA ALA A 50 0.89 -2.30 -2.90
C ALA A 50 1.02 -0.77 -2.97
N SER A 51 0.70 -0.18 -4.12
CA SER A 51 0.64 1.27 -4.29
C SER A 51 -0.41 1.92 -3.38
N LEU A 52 -0.26 3.22 -3.15
CA LEU A 52 -1.22 4.05 -2.45
C LEU A 52 -1.28 5.42 -3.10
N THR A 53 -2.24 6.23 -2.67
CA THR A 53 -2.16 7.69 -2.85
C THR A 53 -1.01 8.25 -2.02
N GLU A 54 -0.16 9.10 -2.59
CA GLU A 54 1.09 9.52 -1.95
C GLU A 54 0.82 10.14 -0.58
N TRP A 55 1.67 9.81 0.39
CA TRP A 55 1.51 10.26 1.78
C TRP A 55 0.12 9.99 2.38
N SER A 56 -0.60 8.99 1.85
CA SER A 56 -1.98 8.69 2.26
C SER A 56 -2.92 9.90 2.14
N TYR A 57 -2.92 10.62 1.01
CA TYR A 57 -3.68 11.86 0.76
C TYR A 57 -3.30 13.06 1.65
N SER A 58 -2.16 13.02 2.32
CA SER A 58 -1.70 14.13 3.16
C SER A 58 -0.66 15.01 2.46
N ARG A 59 -0.54 14.93 1.13
CA ARG A 59 0.45 15.72 0.37
C ARG A 59 -0.08 17.10 -0.04
N MET A 60 -1.27 17.14 -0.62
CA MET A 60 -1.88 18.38 -1.13
C MET A 60 -3.38 18.22 -1.34
N ASP A 61 -4.11 19.33 -1.36
CA ASP A 61 -5.51 19.36 -1.76
C ASP A 61 -5.67 19.00 -3.25
N GLY A 62 -6.71 18.21 -3.56
CA GLY A 62 -6.98 17.78 -4.94
C GLY A 62 -6.01 16.71 -5.47
N GLU A 63 -5.25 16.03 -4.60
CA GLU A 63 -4.38 14.93 -5.02
C GLU A 63 -5.16 13.83 -5.76
N PRO A 64 -4.70 13.38 -6.95
CA PRO A 64 -5.40 12.33 -7.68
C PRO A 64 -5.43 11.02 -6.89
N SER A 65 -6.62 10.48 -6.70
CA SER A 65 -6.85 9.21 -6.03
C SER A 65 -6.02 8.08 -6.64
N GLY A 66 -5.23 7.43 -5.81
CA GLY A 66 -4.40 6.29 -6.19
C GLY A 66 -3.15 6.64 -7.01
N TRP A 67 -2.81 7.92 -7.14
CA TRP A 67 -1.55 8.36 -7.72
C TRP A 67 -0.44 8.43 -6.67
N SER A 68 0.78 8.06 -7.04
CA SER A 68 1.96 8.47 -6.30
C SER A 68 3.15 8.66 -7.23
N ALA A 69 4.05 9.58 -6.90
CA ALA A 69 5.23 9.87 -7.73
C ALA A 69 6.01 8.60 -8.08
N ARG A 70 6.16 7.67 -7.13
CA ARG A 70 6.95 6.44 -7.32
C ARG A 70 6.29 5.40 -8.23
N ARG A 71 4.97 5.26 -8.21
CA ARG A 71 4.24 4.16 -8.90
C ARG A 71 3.26 4.64 -9.97
N GLY A 72 3.15 5.94 -10.18
CA GLY A 72 2.21 6.53 -11.13
C GLY A 72 0.75 6.39 -10.67
N GLN A 73 -0.16 6.46 -11.64
CA GLN A 73 -1.60 6.41 -11.43
C GLN A 73 -2.11 4.97 -11.32
N GLY A 74 -2.64 4.60 -10.16
CA GLY A 74 -3.44 3.37 -10.02
C GLY A 74 -4.73 3.46 -10.83
N LYS A 75 -5.20 2.33 -11.36
CA LYS A 75 -6.46 2.24 -12.10
C LYS A 75 -7.36 1.18 -11.50
N ASN A 76 -8.66 1.44 -11.50
CA ASN A 76 -9.65 0.44 -11.12
C ASN A 76 -9.65 -0.72 -12.14
N PRO A 77 -9.63 -1.99 -11.70
CA PRO A 77 -9.54 -3.14 -12.60
C PRO A 77 -10.86 -3.47 -13.31
N TYR A 78 -12.00 -2.99 -12.82
CA TYR A 78 -13.32 -3.24 -13.41
C TYR A 78 -13.68 -2.22 -14.48
N ILE A 79 -13.33 -0.94 -14.24
CA ILE A 79 -13.45 0.15 -15.20
C ILE A 79 -12.14 0.94 -15.14
N LEU A 80 -11.51 1.22 -16.28
CA LEU A 80 -10.21 1.93 -16.34
C LEU A 80 -10.34 3.40 -15.93
N GLY A 81 -10.60 3.64 -14.65
CA GLY A 81 -10.86 4.94 -14.04
C GLY A 81 -10.36 5.00 -12.59
N ASN A 82 -10.97 5.85 -11.77
CA ASN A 82 -10.52 6.15 -10.42
C ASN A 82 -10.63 4.91 -9.48
N PRO A 83 -9.53 4.46 -8.85
CA PRO A 83 -9.52 3.34 -7.91
C PRO A 83 -9.92 3.69 -6.46
N CYS A 84 -10.30 4.94 -6.17
CA CYS A 84 -10.44 5.50 -4.83
C CYS A 84 -9.11 5.41 -4.04
N GLY A 85 -9.12 5.60 -2.71
CA GLY A 85 -7.89 5.55 -1.92
C GLY A 85 -8.09 5.83 -0.43
N SER A 86 -7.00 6.00 0.33
CA SER A 86 -5.60 5.97 -0.12
C SER A 86 -5.06 4.56 -0.34
N THR A 87 -5.80 3.52 0.08
CA THR A 87 -5.47 2.09 -0.04
C THR A 87 -5.71 1.54 -1.46
N SER A 88 -5.46 2.36 -2.49
CA SER A 88 -5.80 2.06 -3.88
C SER A 88 -5.17 0.77 -4.39
N GLY A 89 -3.86 0.60 -4.25
CA GLY A 89 -3.14 -0.56 -4.75
C GLY A 89 -3.55 -1.86 -4.06
N SER A 90 -3.81 -1.82 -2.75
CA SER A 90 -4.24 -3.02 -2.01
C SER A 90 -5.62 -3.49 -2.45
N ALA A 91 -6.56 -2.56 -2.69
CA ALA A 91 -7.90 -2.87 -3.21
C ALA A 91 -7.84 -3.40 -4.65
N VAL A 92 -7.08 -2.72 -5.53
CA VAL A 92 -6.88 -3.12 -6.92
C VAL A 92 -6.24 -4.50 -7.02
N SER A 93 -5.21 -4.78 -6.23
CA SER A 93 -4.54 -6.09 -6.23
C SER A 93 -5.43 -7.22 -5.74
N LEU A 94 -6.31 -6.96 -4.76
CA LEU A 94 -7.28 -7.95 -4.31
C LEU A 94 -8.33 -8.23 -5.39
N ALA A 95 -8.92 -7.18 -5.96
CA ALA A 95 -9.91 -7.28 -7.04
C ALA A 95 -9.37 -7.98 -8.31
N ALA A 96 -8.07 -7.81 -8.59
CA ALA A 96 -7.38 -8.47 -9.70
C ALA A 96 -6.81 -9.87 -9.34
N ASN A 97 -7.15 -10.44 -8.18
CA ASN A 97 -6.69 -11.76 -7.71
C ASN A 97 -5.14 -11.90 -7.63
N MET A 98 -4.43 -10.81 -7.35
CA MET A 98 -2.95 -10.82 -7.26
C MET A 98 -2.43 -11.32 -5.91
N ALA A 99 -3.26 -11.37 -4.87
CA ALA A 99 -2.93 -11.87 -3.55
C ALA A 99 -4.16 -12.46 -2.87
N THR A 100 -3.96 -13.35 -1.90
CA THR A 100 -5.07 -13.96 -1.14
C THR A 100 -5.75 -12.93 -0.23
N VAL A 101 -4.97 -12.07 0.41
CA VAL A 101 -5.44 -10.98 1.28
C VAL A 101 -4.50 -9.78 1.12
N THR A 102 -5.00 -8.56 1.30
CA THR A 102 -4.18 -7.35 1.34
C THR A 102 -4.40 -6.58 2.65
N LEU A 103 -3.40 -5.82 3.09
CA LEU A 103 -3.48 -4.98 4.29
C LEU A 103 -3.39 -3.49 3.92
N GLY A 104 -4.34 -2.71 4.43
CA GLY A 104 -4.47 -1.27 4.23
C GLY A 104 -4.29 -0.45 5.51
N THR A 105 -4.32 0.87 5.36
CA THR A 105 -4.44 1.82 6.50
C THR A 105 -5.53 2.85 6.20
N GLU A 106 -6.29 3.25 7.22
CA GLU A 106 -7.35 4.27 7.15
C GLU A 106 -7.06 5.36 8.17
N THR A 107 -7.29 6.62 7.78
CA THR A 107 -7.17 7.81 8.65
C THR A 107 -8.54 8.49 8.77
N ASP A 108 -9.17 8.82 7.65
CA ASP A 108 -10.56 9.32 7.60
C ASP A 108 -11.15 9.08 6.20
N PHE A 109 -12.23 8.30 6.08
CA PHE A 109 -12.88 7.90 4.81
C PHE A 109 -11.97 7.25 3.74
N MET A 110 -10.75 6.88 4.08
CA MET A 110 -9.75 6.30 3.18
C MET A 110 -9.93 4.79 2.97
N SER A 111 -11.08 4.40 2.42
CA SER A 111 -11.48 3.05 1.95
C SER A 111 -10.64 1.85 2.47
N ILE A 112 -10.93 1.40 3.70
CA ILE A 112 -10.90 -0.02 4.10
C ILE A 112 -12.34 -0.45 4.49
N ARG A 113 -13.33 -0.15 3.64
CA ARG A 113 -14.69 -0.65 3.80
C ARG A 113 -14.94 -1.84 2.90
#